data_AF-A0A6G0ZNP7-F1
#
_entry.id   AF-A0A6G0ZNP7-F1
#
_cell.length_a   1.000
_cell.length_b   1.000
_cell.length_c   1.000
_cell.angle_alpha   90.00
_cell.angle_beta   90.00
_cell.angle_gamma   90.00
#
_symmetry.space_group_name_H-M   'P 1'
#
loop_
_entity.id
_entity.type
_entity.pdbx_description
1 polymer ?
#
loop_
_entity_poly.entity_id
_entity_poly.type
_entity_poly.pdbx_seq_one_letter_code
_entity_poly.pdbx_strand_id
1 'polypeptide(L)'
;VSEVKDLGIIYTSSLSFRPHIDYITCKALRLLEFIRCHTKHFNSTPCIITLYSALILSTLDYGSAIWNPYLKTETKLIERVQNRFLSYAGFLLKIEHPQHSYQPVMVALNLFSLEDRRLIADRIFLLKLIQGKIN
;
A
#
# COMPACT_ATOMS: atom_id res chain seq x y z
N VAL A 1 -22.45 -2.40 19.53
CA VAL A 1 -21.26 -1.79 18.89
C VAL A 1 -20.90 -2.67 17.71
N SER A 2 -21.04 -2.20 16.47
CA SER A 2 -20.85 -3.01 15.26
C SER A 2 -19.41 -3.05 14.74
N GLU A 3 -18.57 -2.09 15.17
CA GLU A 3 -17.15 -1.99 14.79
C GLU A 3 -16.29 -1.68 16.02
N VAL A 4 -15.16 -2.37 16.15
CA VAL A 4 -14.18 -2.16 17.23
C VAL A 4 -12.82 -1.93 16.61
N LYS A 5 -12.12 -0.89 17.07
CA LYS A 5 -10.75 -0.60 16.64
C LYS A 5 -9.77 -1.09 17.70
N ASP A 6 -8.92 -2.04 17.32
CA ASP A 6 -7.86 -2.56 18.17
C ASP A 6 -6.52 -2.55 17.43
N LEU A 7 -5.47 -2.10 18.12
CA LEU A 7 -4.12 -1.89 17.56
C LEU A 7 -4.10 -1.15 16.21
N GLY A 8 -5.08 -0.29 15.93
CA GLY A 8 -5.18 0.44 14.66
C GLY A 8 -5.90 -0.31 13.52
N ILE A 9 -6.31 -1.56 13.74
CA ILE A 9 -7.11 -2.38 12.82
C ILE A 9 -8.59 -2.28 13.22
N ILE A 10 -9.48 -2.21 12.23
CA ILE A 10 -10.93 -2.12 12.45
C ILE A 10 -11.52 -3.51 12.25
N TYR A 11 -12.17 -4.03 13.29
CA TYR A 11 -12.86 -5.30 13.30
C TYR A 11 -14.36 -5.09 13.26
N THR A 12 -15.06 -5.92 12.49
CA THR A 12 -16.51 -5.97 12.42
C THR A 12 -17.03 -7.28 13.02
N SER A 13 -18.29 -7.31 13.44
CA SER A 13 -18.91 -8.54 13.95
C SER A 13 -18.99 -9.68 12.92
N SER A 14 -18.93 -9.35 11.62
CA SER A 14 -18.89 -10.32 10.52
C SER A 14 -17.47 -10.73 10.12
N LEU A 15 -16.44 -10.21 10.80
CA LEU A 15 -15.02 -10.35 10.43
C LEU A 15 -14.70 -9.88 9.00
N SER A 16 -15.55 -9.01 8.44
CA SER A 16 -15.23 -8.30 7.21
C SER A 16 -14.25 -7.17 7.50
N PHE A 17 -13.11 -7.18 6.81
CA PHE A 17 -12.13 -6.09 6.86
C PHE A 17 -12.42 -4.98 5.86
N ARG A 18 -13.58 -5.00 5.20
CA ARG A 18 -13.93 -3.98 4.21
C ARG A 18 -13.87 -2.55 4.78
N PRO A 19 -14.45 -2.26 5.96
CA PRO A 19 -14.35 -0.92 6.55
C PRO A 19 -12.90 -0.52 6.87
N HIS A 20 -12.07 -1.49 7.28
CA HIS A 20 -10.65 -1.26 7.51
C HIS A 20 -9.91 -0.89 6.21
N ILE A 21 -10.14 -1.65 5.14
CA ILE A 21 -9.53 -1.43 3.83
C ILE A 21 -9.93 -0.06 3.28
N ASP A 22 -11.21 0.31 3.36
CA ASP A 22 -11.68 1.63 2.93
C ASP A 22 -11.02 2.74 3.75
N TYR A 23 -10.89 2.56 5.07
CA TYR A 23 -10.20 3.51 5.96
C TYR A 23 -8.72 3.69 5.61
N ILE A 24 -7.94 2.62 5.48
CA ILE A 24 -6.49 2.71 5.19
C ILE A 24 -6.24 3.22 3.77
N THR A 25 -7.08 2.84 2.80
CA THR A 25 -7.00 3.32 1.41
C THR A 25 -7.25 4.81 1.35
N CYS A 26 -8.32 5.31 2.00
CA CYS A 26 -8.58 6.73 2.10
C CYS A 26 -7.45 7.48 2.80
N LYS A 27 -6.93 6.95 3.92
CA LYS A 27 -5.80 7.54 4.63
C LYS A 27 -4.56 7.65 3.75
N ALA A 28 -4.21 6.58 3.03
CA ALA A 28 -3.05 6.54 2.14
C ALA A 28 -3.21 7.49 0.94
N LEU A 29 -4.41 7.61 0.37
CA LEU A 29 -4.68 8.58 -0.70
C LEU A 29 -4.50 10.03 -0.24
N ARG A 30 -4.95 10.37 0.98
CA ARG A 30 -4.70 11.71 1.54
C ARG A 30 -3.20 11.98 1.74
N LEU A 31 -2.44 10.98 2.21
CA LEU A 31 -0.99 11.07 2.35
C LEU A 31 -0.31 11.24 0.98
N LEU A 32 -0.83 10.59 -0.06
CA LEU A 32 -0.34 10.78 -1.42
C LEU A 32 -0.55 12.20 -1.92
N GLU A 33 -1.74 12.79 -1.66
CA GLU A 33 -1.99 14.20 -2.00
C GLU A 33 -1.08 15.14 -1.23
N PHE A 34 -0.81 14.85 0.05
CA PHE A 34 0.17 15.58 0.85
C PHE A 34 1.56 15.53 0.20
N ILE A 35 2.06 14.34 -0.12
CA ILE A 35 3.35 14.17 -0.82
C ILE A 35 3.33 14.99 -2.11
N ARG A 36 2.33 14.81 -2.97
CA ARG A 36 2.19 15.52 -4.25
C ARG A 36 2.25 17.03 -4.09
N CYS A 37 1.62 17.59 -3.04
CA CYS A 37 1.63 19.03 -2.80
C CYS A 37 3.02 19.55 -2.40
N HIS A 38 3.78 18.78 -1.62
CA HIS A 38 5.07 19.20 -1.07
C HIS A 38 6.29 18.80 -1.91
N THR A 39 6.14 17.84 -2.83
CA THR A 39 7.26 17.33 -3.65
C THR A 39 7.23 17.77 -5.11
N LYS A 40 6.43 18.77 -5.48
CA LYS A 40 6.29 19.25 -6.88
C LYS A 40 7.61 19.66 -7.54
N HIS A 41 8.55 20.17 -6.76
CA HIS A 41 9.86 20.64 -7.23
C HIS A 41 11.00 19.66 -6.92
N PHE A 42 10.67 18.44 -6.48
CA PHE A 42 11.67 17.45 -6.15
C PHE A 42 12.12 16.75 -7.43
N ASN A 43 13.44 16.64 -7.60
CA ASN A 43 14.05 15.97 -8.76
C ASN A 43 14.80 14.68 -8.36
N SER A 44 14.61 14.21 -7.13
CA SER A 44 15.34 13.06 -6.58
C SER A 44 14.45 11.84 -6.48
N THR A 45 14.70 10.86 -7.35
CA THR A 45 14.02 9.56 -7.34
C THR A 45 14.08 8.87 -5.97
N PRO A 46 15.25 8.75 -5.31
CA PRO A 46 15.33 8.14 -3.97
C PRO A 46 14.45 8.84 -2.96
N CYS A 47 14.40 10.18 -2.96
CA CYS A 47 13.61 10.95 -2.01
C CYS A 47 12.10 10.65 -2.12
N ILE A 48 11.58 10.60 -3.34
CA ILE A 48 10.16 10.29 -3.60
C ILE A 48 9.82 8.87 -3.17
N ILE A 49 10.70 7.90 -3.48
CA ILE A 49 10.54 6.50 -3.06
C ILE A 49 10.58 6.38 -1.53
N THR A 50 11.49 7.08 -0.87
CA THR A 50 11.58 7.09 0.60
C THR A 50 10.30 7.64 1.22
N LEU A 51 9.74 8.74 0.70
CA LEU A 51 8.49 9.31 1.20
C LEU A 51 7.30 8.38 0.99
N TYR A 52 7.20 7.77 -0.20
CA TYR A 52 6.19 6.75 -0.47
C TYR A 52 6.29 5.58 0.51
N SER A 53 7.51 5.08 0.74
CA SER A 53 7.73 3.92 1.60
C SER A 53 7.45 4.23 3.06
N ALA A 54 7.91 5.38 3.56
CA ALA A 54 7.78 5.78 4.94
C ALA A 54 6.34 6.14 5.34
N LEU A 55 5.53 6.69 4.42
CA LEU A 55 4.18 7.20 4.73
C LEU A 55 3.06 6.29 4.21
N ILE A 56 3.15 5.87 2.95
CA ILE A 56 2.08 5.12 2.27
C ILE A 56 2.26 3.63 2.53
N LEU A 57 3.43 3.06 2.20
CA LEU A 57 3.67 1.62 2.40
C LEU A 57 3.58 1.24 3.87
N SER A 58 4.13 2.04 4.79
CA SER A 58 3.99 1.79 6.23
C SER A 58 2.52 1.73 6.70
N THR A 59 1.62 2.51 6.09
CA THR A 59 0.19 2.50 6.40
C THR A 59 -0.51 1.27 5.82
N LEU A 60 -0.11 0.83 4.62
CA LEU A 60 -0.74 -0.29 3.88
C LEU A 60 -0.13 -1.65 4.17
N ASP A 61 1.09 -1.73 4.69
CA ASP A 61 1.75 -2.99 5.07
C ASP A 61 1.45 -3.33 6.54
N TYR A 62 1.06 -2.34 7.36
CA TYR A 62 0.79 -2.55 8.77
C TYR A 62 -0.36 -3.54 8.99
N GLY A 63 -0.06 -4.64 9.69
CA GLY A 63 -1.06 -5.65 10.04
C GLY A 63 -1.61 -6.44 8.84
N SER A 64 -0.97 -6.40 7.67
CA SER A 64 -1.50 -7.03 6.45
C SER A 64 -1.83 -8.51 6.62
N ALA A 65 -1.04 -9.26 7.41
CA ALA A 65 -1.30 -10.66 7.70
C ALA A 65 -2.65 -10.94 8.39
N ILE A 66 -3.28 -9.91 8.97
CA ILE A 66 -4.58 -10.01 9.64
C ILE A 66 -5.71 -9.69 8.66
N TRP A 67 -5.58 -8.62 7.88
CA TRP A 67 -6.69 -8.08 7.09
C TRP A 67 -6.59 -8.31 5.58
N ASN A 68 -5.51 -8.96 5.08
CA ASN A 68 -5.26 -9.13 3.64
C ASN A 68 -6.53 -9.62 2.91
N PRO A 69 -7.08 -8.82 1.97
CA PRO A 69 -8.33 -9.18 1.33
C PRO A 69 -8.18 -10.35 0.38
N TYR A 70 -9.18 -11.24 0.38
CA TYR A 70 -9.31 -12.32 -0.60
C TYR A 70 -10.17 -11.89 -1.82
N LEU A 71 -10.97 -10.83 -1.68
CA LEU A 71 -11.83 -10.34 -2.75
C LEU A 71 -11.05 -9.43 -3.70
N LYS A 72 -11.07 -9.75 -5.00
CA LYS A 72 -10.44 -8.94 -6.06
C LYS A 72 -10.87 -7.48 -6.06
N THR A 73 -12.10 -7.18 -5.63
CA THR A 73 -12.62 -5.81 -5.55
C THR A 73 -11.90 -4.99 -4.48
N GLU A 74 -11.57 -5.59 -3.35
CA GLU A 74 -10.84 -4.97 -2.24
C GLU A 74 -9.36 -4.83 -2.57
N THR A 75 -8.76 -5.87 -3.15
CA THR A 75 -7.38 -5.83 -3.68
C THR A 75 -7.21 -4.65 -4.63
N LYS A 76 -8.13 -4.47 -5.59
CA LYS A 76 -8.10 -3.36 -6.55
C LYS A 76 -8.16 -1.97 -5.89
N LEU A 77 -8.81 -1.82 -4.74
CA LEU A 77 -8.85 -0.54 -4.03
C LEU A 77 -7.49 -0.17 -3.47
N ILE A 78 -6.79 -1.16 -2.92
CA ILE A 78 -5.44 -0.98 -2.39
C ILE A 78 -4.47 -0.70 -3.54
N GLU A 79 -4.51 -1.48 -4.62
CA GLU A 79 -3.67 -1.26 -5.81
C GLU A 79 -3.90 0.11 -6.47
N ARG A 80 -5.10 0.69 -6.33
CA ARG A 80 -5.39 2.04 -6.83
C ARG A 80 -4.49 3.10 -6.18
N VAL A 81 -4.10 2.91 -4.91
CA VAL A 81 -3.19 3.82 -4.21
C VAL A 81 -1.82 3.82 -4.89
N GLN A 82 -1.26 2.63 -5.12
CA GLN A 82 0.03 2.49 -5.80
C GLN A 82 -0.04 3.02 -7.23
N ASN A 83 -1.08 2.72 -7.98
CA ASN A 83 -1.24 3.23 -9.35
C ASN A 83 -1.29 4.76 -9.41
N ARG A 84 -1.96 5.42 -8.46
CA ARG A 84 -1.93 6.88 -8.37
C ARG A 84 -0.55 7.43 -8.03
N PHE A 85 0.17 6.76 -7.13
CA PHE A 85 1.55 7.11 -6.82
C PHE A 85 2.47 6.96 -8.05
N LEU A 86 2.40 5.83 -8.75
CA LEU A 86 3.20 5.57 -9.94
C LEU A 86 2.88 6.57 -11.06
N SER A 87 1.62 6.94 -11.23
CA SER A 87 1.22 8.01 -12.16
C SER A 87 1.91 9.34 -11.81
N TYR A 88 1.88 9.74 -10.53
CA TYR A 88 2.54 10.95 -10.07
C TYR A 88 4.07 10.89 -10.22
N ALA A 89 4.69 9.78 -9.80
CA ALA A 89 6.13 9.59 -9.89
C ALA A 89 6.61 9.55 -11.35
N GLY A 90 5.86 8.88 -12.24
CA GLY A 90 6.15 8.86 -13.68
C GLY A 90 6.10 10.25 -14.30
N PHE A 91 5.12 11.07 -13.92
CA PHE A 91 5.05 12.47 -14.34
C PHE A 91 6.23 13.29 -13.82
N LEU A 92 6.53 13.21 -12.52
CA LEU A 92 7.56 14.01 -11.88
C LEU A 92 8.97 13.65 -12.39
N LEU A 93 9.23 12.37 -12.62
CA LEU A 93 10.52 11.84 -13.05
C LEU A 93 10.64 11.70 -14.57
N LYS A 94 9.62 12.12 -15.34
CA LYS A 94 9.57 12.07 -16.81
C LYS A 94 9.80 10.66 -17.36
N ILE A 95 9.20 9.65 -16.72
CA ILE A 95 9.27 8.25 -17.15
C ILE A 95 8.12 8.00 -18.14
N GLU A 96 8.47 7.71 -19.39
CA GLU A 96 7.49 7.36 -20.42
C GLU A 96 6.83 6.01 -20.11
N HIS A 97 5.50 5.99 -20.21
CA HIS A 97 4.70 4.78 -20.02
C HIS A 97 3.35 4.92 -20.74
N PRO A 98 2.75 3.81 -21.19
CA PRO A 98 1.42 3.84 -21.80
C PRO A 98 0.35 4.28 -20.79
N GLN A 99 -0.75 4.86 -21.29
CA GLN A 99 -1.89 5.21 -20.45
C GLN A 99 -2.40 3.98 -19.68
N HIS A 100 -2.58 4.14 -18.37
CA HIS A 100 -3.05 3.09 -17.46
C HIS A 100 -2.15 1.85 -17.34
N SER A 101 -0.94 1.87 -17.92
CA SER A 101 0.06 0.81 -17.75
C SER A 101 1.26 1.36 -16.96
N TYR A 102 1.21 1.19 -15.63
CA TYR A 102 2.23 1.72 -14.72
C TYR A 102 3.37 0.73 -14.43
N GLN A 103 3.35 -0.45 -15.05
CA GLN A 103 4.42 -1.45 -14.92
C GLN A 103 5.81 -0.89 -15.26
N PRO A 104 6.02 -0.13 -16.36
CA PRO A 104 7.34 0.44 -16.66
C PRO A 104 7.86 1.38 -15.56
N VAL A 105 6.97 2.18 -14.98
CA VAL A 105 7.33 3.09 -13.88
C VAL A 105 7.68 2.29 -12.63
N MET A 106 6.91 1.26 -12.31
CA MET A 106 7.16 0.39 -11.16
C MET A 106 8.52 -0.31 -11.27
N VAL A 107 8.87 -0.81 -12.45
CA VAL A 107 10.17 -1.42 -12.75
C VAL A 107 11.30 -0.40 -12.65
N ALA A 108 11.14 0.79 -13.25
CA ALA A 108 12.14 1.86 -13.19
C ALA A 108 12.44 2.33 -11.76
N LEU A 109 11.44 2.26 -10.87
CA LEU A 109 11.57 2.61 -9.45
C LEU A 109 11.96 1.42 -8.55
N ASN A 110 12.13 0.22 -9.09
CA ASN A 110 12.38 -1.02 -8.35
C ASN A 110 11.35 -1.28 -7.23
N LEU A 111 10.07 -1.06 -7.52
CA LEU A 111 8.98 -1.29 -6.57
C LEU A 111 8.30 -2.64 -6.81
N PHE A 112 7.91 -3.31 -5.73
CA PHE A 112 7.01 -4.45 -5.78
C PHE A 112 5.55 -3.99 -5.81
N SER A 113 4.65 -4.80 -6.37
CA SER A 113 3.21 -4.52 -6.23
C SER A 113 2.80 -4.62 -4.76
N LEU A 114 1.73 -3.93 -4.36
CA LEU A 114 1.24 -4.05 -2.99
C LEU A 114 0.75 -5.49 -2.72
N GLU A 115 0.23 -6.19 -3.73
CA GLU A 115 -0.14 -7.60 -3.63
C GLU A 115 1.06 -8.50 -3.31
N ASP A 116 2.17 -8.35 -4.03
CA ASP A 116 3.40 -9.12 -3.77
C ASP A 116 3.91 -8.87 -2.35
N ARG A 117 3.86 -7.62 -1.88
CA ARG A 117 4.28 -7.28 -0.51
C ARG A 117 3.43 -7.97 0.54
N ARG A 118 2.10 -7.98 0.38
CA ARG A 118 1.20 -8.70 1.28
C ARG A 118 1.46 -10.20 1.25
N LEU A 119 1.65 -10.79 0.07
CA LEU A 119 2.00 -12.21 -0.06
C LEU A 119 3.34 -12.56 0.62
N ILE A 120 4.34 -11.69 0.53
CA ILE A 120 5.62 -11.86 1.23
C ILE A 120 5.40 -11.80 2.75
N ALA A 121 4.63 -10.83 3.24
CA ALA A 121 4.33 -10.69 4.67
C ALA A 121 3.60 -11.93 5.21
N ASP A 122 2.61 -12.44 4.48
CA ASP A 122 1.85 -13.65 4.85
C ASP A 122 2.76 -14.88 4.91
N ARG A 123 3.64 -15.06 3.91
CA ARG A 123 4.60 -16.16 3.88
C ARG A 123 5.58 -16.11 5.05
N ILE A 124 6.11 -14.93 5.34
CA ILE A 124 7.01 -14.73 6.48
C ILE A 124 6.29 -15.05 7.79
N PHE A 125 5.06 -14.58 7.95
CA PHE A 125 4.26 -14.86 9.14
C PHE A 125 4.01 -16.36 9.32
N LEU A 126 3.58 -17.06 8.26
CA LEU A 126 3.37 -18.51 8.29
C LEU A 126 4.65 -19.29 8.62
N LEU A 127 5.78 -18.91 8.03
CA LEU A 127 7.07 -19.57 8.33
C LEU A 127 7.47 -19.38 9.80
N LYS A 128 7.33 -18.17 10.34
CA LYS A 128 7.59 -17.90 11.76
C LYS A 128 6.66 -18.70 12.67
N LEU A 129 5.39 -18.83 12.27
CA LEU A 129 4.39 -19.60 12.99
C LEU A 129 4.77 -21.09 13.05
N ILE A 130 5.13 -21.69 11.92
CA ILE A 130 5.56 -23.10 11.85
C ILE A 130 6.85 -23.34 12.65
N GLN A 131 7.75 -22.37 12.68
CA GLN A 131 9.01 -22.45 13.44
C GLN A 131 8.87 -22.12 14.94
N GLY A 132 7.68 -21.71 15.41
CA GLY A 132 7.48 -21.27 16.80
C GLY A 132 8.22 -19.98 17.16
N LYS A 133 8.55 -19.14 16.17
CA LYS A 133 9.30 -17.87 16.33
C LYS A 133 8.41 -16.64 16.21
N ILE A 134 7.20 -16.69 16.76
CA ILE A 134 6.30 -15.54 16.84
C ILE A 134 6.75 -14.67 18.03
N ASN A 135 7.93 -14.09 17.92
CA ASN A 135 8.46 -13.09 18.84
C ASN A 135 8.94 -11.89 18.02
#